data_AF-A0A4S4DDB8-F1
#
_entry.id   AF-A0A4S4DDB8-F1
#
_cell.length_a   1.000
_cell.length_b   1.000
_cell.length_c   1.000
_cell.angle_alpha   90.00
_cell.angle_beta   90.00
_cell.angle_gamma   90.00
#
_symmetry.space_group_name_H-M   'P 1'
#
loop_
_entity.id
_entity.type
_entity.pdbx_description
1 polymer ?
#
loop_
_entity_poly.entity_id
_entity_poly.type
_entity_poly.pdbx_seq_one_letter_code
_entity_poly.pdbx_strand_id
1 'polypeptide(L)'
;MARIIYNQWKSTNWATCNSFLNEEMKPVRKDTLWQHENLKKYIYEMTNLRDPNNCIFQIDHIESALSPDLVLFENQLPFFIVMQLFNMTNNSTDSLDDLVRMSVKTFVWVTPGELLGAPFENSREDDIEHLLGLLHYCCCSEFHSMVSPRNIVEIKDKSLKSTKELQEAGIKFKKIEGRNLFNIRFVNGTMEIPTLIIDDDTEFFFRNLIAYEQRPPHTSRNYFTAYNNFLDCLVNTSKDVEILTHHRIIHKVLGDNEVVATMLNKLGNYTIRSDVGYEDVYSKANEHCRGNGMYGWGS
;
A
#
# COMPACT_ATOMS: atom_id res chain seq x y z
N MET A 1 -6.77 -34.45 5.31
CA MET A 1 -6.79 -34.04 6.73
C MET A 1 -7.21 -32.58 6.93
N ALA A 2 -6.91 -31.64 6.02
CA ALA A 2 -7.54 -30.31 5.97
C ALA A 2 -9.09 -30.38 5.99
N ARG A 3 -9.64 -31.36 5.28
CA ARG A 3 -11.06 -31.71 5.32
C ARG A 3 -11.56 -32.12 6.71
N ILE A 4 -10.70 -32.67 7.58
CA ILE A 4 -11.09 -33.14 8.93
C ILE A 4 -11.15 -31.98 9.92
N ILE A 5 -10.16 -31.08 9.93
CA ILE A 5 -10.17 -29.90 10.82
C ILE A 5 -11.15 -28.84 10.32
N TYR A 6 -11.23 -28.60 9.00
CA TYR A 6 -12.34 -27.82 8.44
C TYR A 6 -13.68 -28.44 8.83
N ASN A 7 -13.84 -29.77 8.76
CA ASN A 7 -15.08 -30.41 9.22
C ASN A 7 -15.26 -30.34 10.75
N GLN A 8 -14.20 -30.27 11.55
CA GLN A 8 -14.26 -30.22 13.00
C GLN A 8 -14.60 -28.79 13.48
N TRP A 9 -13.88 -27.77 12.99
CA TRP A 9 -14.25 -26.36 13.15
C TRP A 9 -15.62 -26.05 12.55
N LYS A 10 -15.96 -26.62 11.38
CA LYS A 10 -17.30 -26.53 10.78
C LYS A 10 -18.36 -27.25 11.62
N SER A 11 -18.01 -28.33 12.32
CA SER A 11 -18.96 -29.02 13.19
C SER A 11 -19.22 -28.28 14.50
N THR A 12 -18.25 -27.52 15.01
CA THR A 12 -18.32 -26.91 16.35
C THR A 12 -18.65 -25.42 16.30
N ASN A 13 -18.07 -24.67 15.35
CA ASN A 13 -18.09 -23.21 15.37
C ASN A 13 -18.75 -22.59 14.14
N TRP A 14 -18.89 -23.30 13.00
CA TRP A 14 -19.52 -22.73 11.80
C TRP A 14 -20.97 -22.35 12.02
N ALA A 15 -21.77 -23.13 12.75
CA ALA A 15 -23.16 -22.75 13.02
C ALA A 15 -23.22 -21.43 13.81
N THR A 16 -22.31 -21.22 14.77
CA THR A 16 -22.20 -20.01 15.59
C THR A 16 -21.66 -18.83 14.78
N CYS A 17 -20.54 -19.00 14.07
CA CYS A 17 -20.00 -17.99 13.15
C CYS A 17 -21.02 -17.63 12.07
N ASN A 18 -21.63 -18.61 11.41
CA ASN A 18 -22.59 -18.39 10.35
C ASN A 18 -23.89 -17.76 10.88
N SER A 19 -24.38 -18.12 12.07
CA SER A 19 -25.53 -17.44 12.69
C SER A 19 -25.20 -15.98 13.00
N PHE A 20 -24.07 -15.74 13.66
CA PHE A 20 -23.59 -14.41 14.01
C PHE A 20 -23.38 -13.53 12.77
N LEU A 21 -22.71 -14.05 11.75
CA LEU A 21 -22.45 -13.34 10.50
C LEU A 21 -23.73 -13.14 9.67
N ASN A 22 -24.67 -14.08 9.69
CA ASN A 22 -25.98 -13.86 9.08
C ASN A 22 -26.84 -12.85 9.85
N GLU A 23 -26.48 -12.47 11.07
CA GLU A 23 -27.14 -11.38 11.80
C GLU A 23 -26.43 -10.04 11.58
N GLU A 24 -25.10 -10.00 11.72
CA GLU A 24 -24.29 -8.78 11.61
C GLU A 24 -23.97 -8.37 10.16
N MET A 25 -23.83 -9.32 9.22
CA MET A 25 -23.55 -9.03 7.80
C MET A 25 -24.79 -8.89 6.92
N LYS A 26 -26.01 -8.90 7.48
CA LYS A 26 -27.26 -8.55 6.76
C LYS A 26 -27.17 -7.26 5.91
N PRO A 27 -26.47 -6.20 6.34
CA PRO A 27 -26.31 -4.98 5.54
C PRO A 27 -25.29 -5.13 4.39
N VAL A 28 -24.34 -6.05 4.50
CA VAL A 28 -23.22 -6.24 3.56
C VAL A 28 -23.70 -7.09 2.39
N ARG A 29 -24.56 -6.54 1.51
CA ARG A 29 -25.05 -7.25 0.31
C ARG A 29 -23.91 -7.53 -0.67
N LYS A 30 -23.27 -8.69 -0.52
CA LYS A 30 -22.54 -9.38 -1.59
C LYS A 30 -23.05 -10.81 -1.65
N ASP A 31 -23.02 -11.41 -2.84
CA ASP A 31 -23.52 -12.77 -3.08
C ASP A 31 -23.12 -13.72 -1.94
N THR A 32 -24.07 -14.48 -1.39
CA THR A 32 -23.86 -15.34 -0.21
C THR A 32 -22.70 -16.33 -0.41
N LEU A 33 -22.41 -16.71 -1.66
CA LEU A 33 -21.26 -17.54 -2.01
C LEU A 33 -19.92 -16.80 -1.82
N TRP A 34 -19.84 -15.55 -2.25
CA TRP A 34 -18.66 -14.69 -2.08
C TRP A 34 -18.34 -14.48 -0.60
N GLN A 35 -19.37 -14.20 0.20
CA GLN A 35 -19.24 -14.04 1.65
C GLN A 35 -18.69 -15.30 2.32
N HIS A 36 -19.23 -16.49 1.95
CA HIS A 36 -18.76 -17.75 2.51
C HIS A 36 -17.31 -18.09 2.13
N GLU A 37 -16.92 -17.91 0.87
CA GLU A 37 -15.54 -18.22 0.45
C GLU A 37 -14.53 -17.26 1.08
N ASN A 38 -14.83 -15.97 1.12
CA ASN A 38 -13.92 -15.01 1.75
C ASN A 38 -13.81 -15.20 3.25
N LEU A 39 -14.92 -15.49 3.92
CA LEU A 39 -14.89 -15.78 5.34
C LEU A 39 -13.98 -16.98 5.65
N LYS A 40 -14.01 -18.04 4.83
CA LYS A 40 -13.10 -19.18 5.00
C LYS A 40 -11.64 -18.76 4.90
N LYS A 41 -11.30 -17.85 3.99
CA LYS A 41 -9.94 -17.30 3.87
C LYS A 41 -9.54 -16.54 5.13
N TYR A 42 -10.40 -15.67 5.65
CA TYR A 42 -10.16 -14.96 6.91
C TYR A 42 -9.97 -15.93 8.10
N ILE A 43 -10.83 -16.94 8.24
CA ILE A 43 -10.70 -17.93 9.33
C ILE A 43 -9.40 -18.72 9.22
N TYR A 44 -9.04 -19.11 7.99
CA TYR A 44 -7.78 -19.80 7.71
C TYR A 44 -6.59 -18.96 8.18
N GLU A 45 -6.53 -17.70 7.74
CA GLU A 45 -5.46 -16.78 8.09
C GLU A 45 -5.39 -16.47 9.59
N MET A 46 -6.53 -16.24 10.24
CA MET A 46 -6.58 -16.02 11.70
C MET A 46 -6.10 -17.24 12.49
N THR A 47 -6.24 -18.46 11.95
CA THR A 47 -5.72 -19.68 12.57
C THR A 47 -4.21 -19.81 12.37
N ASN A 48 -3.71 -19.55 11.15
CA ASN A 48 -2.28 -19.59 10.83
C ASN A 48 -1.49 -18.53 11.60
N LEU A 49 -2.04 -17.31 11.70
CA LEU A 49 -1.46 -16.22 12.47
C LEU A 49 -1.07 -16.68 13.89
N ARG A 50 -1.95 -17.44 14.58
CA ARG A 50 -1.79 -17.83 15.99
C ARG A 50 -0.77 -18.93 16.25
N ASP A 51 -0.64 -19.89 15.34
CA ASP A 51 0.32 -21.00 15.51
C ASP A 51 1.18 -21.16 14.25
N PRO A 52 2.27 -20.39 14.13
CA PRO A 52 3.21 -20.49 13.01
C PRO A 52 3.92 -21.85 12.93
N ASN A 53 3.91 -22.61 14.03
CA ASN A 53 4.53 -23.94 14.13
C ASN A 53 3.52 -25.07 13.92
N ASN A 54 2.27 -24.75 13.60
CA ASN A 54 1.27 -25.76 13.31
C ASN A 54 1.64 -26.49 12.02
N CYS A 55 2.32 -27.63 12.14
CA CYS A 55 2.80 -28.44 11.02
C CYS A 55 1.70 -28.94 10.07
N ILE A 56 0.43 -28.67 10.38
CA ILE A 56 -0.73 -29.01 9.53
C ILE A 56 -0.96 -27.95 8.43
N PHE A 57 -0.39 -26.74 8.58
CA PHE A 57 -0.68 -25.57 7.73
C PHE A 57 0.57 -24.81 7.21
N GLN A 58 1.77 -25.36 7.43
CA GLN A 58 3.06 -24.88 6.90
C GLN A 58 3.24 -25.24 5.42
N ILE A 59 2.45 -24.63 4.54
CA ILE A 59 2.82 -24.56 3.13
C ILE A 59 3.00 -23.08 2.85
N ASP A 60 4.25 -22.62 2.80
CA ASP A 60 4.61 -21.23 2.53
C ASP A 60 3.88 -20.66 1.29
N HIS A 61 3.62 -21.52 0.30
CA HIS A 61 2.87 -21.17 -0.91
C HIS A 61 1.37 -20.86 -0.68
N ILE A 62 0.77 -21.34 0.41
CA ILE A 62 -0.64 -21.05 0.74
C ILE A 62 -0.73 -19.71 1.46
N GLU A 63 0.18 -19.40 2.38
CA GLU A 63 0.23 -18.10 3.08
C GLU A 63 0.49 -16.96 2.10
N SER A 64 1.45 -17.14 1.17
CA SER A 64 1.71 -16.15 0.12
C SER A 64 0.52 -15.98 -0.84
N ALA A 65 -0.28 -17.04 -1.05
CA ALA A 65 -1.43 -16.98 -1.97
C ALA A 65 -2.69 -16.36 -1.35
N LEU A 66 -2.84 -16.43 -0.02
CA LEU A 66 -4.03 -15.96 0.69
C LEU A 66 -3.87 -14.56 1.28
N SER A 67 -2.64 -14.15 1.60
CA SER A 67 -2.36 -12.80 2.12
C SER A 67 -2.84 -11.68 1.19
N PRO A 68 -2.67 -11.74 -0.14
CA PRO A 68 -3.20 -10.72 -1.05
C PRO A 68 -4.72 -10.60 -0.95
N ASP A 69 -5.44 -11.71 -0.81
CA ASP A 69 -6.91 -11.68 -0.73
C ASP A 69 -7.41 -10.91 0.50
N LEU A 70 -6.68 -10.91 1.62
CA LEU A 70 -7.04 -10.17 2.84
C LEU A 70 -6.96 -8.65 2.66
N VAL A 71 -6.12 -8.17 1.76
CA VAL A 71 -5.88 -6.75 1.52
C VAL A 71 -6.45 -6.26 0.18
N LEU A 72 -7.17 -7.13 -0.54
CA LEU A 72 -7.92 -6.73 -1.73
C LEU A 72 -9.04 -5.76 -1.33
N PHE A 73 -9.11 -4.59 -1.97
CA PHE A 73 -10.06 -3.52 -1.67
C PHE A 73 -11.52 -4.01 -1.70
N GLU A 74 -11.84 -4.90 -2.63
CA GLU A 74 -13.19 -5.46 -2.75
C GLU A 74 -13.49 -6.50 -1.65
N ASN A 75 -12.47 -7.06 -0.99
CA ASN A 75 -12.58 -8.16 -0.02
C ASN A 75 -12.32 -7.71 1.43
N GLN A 76 -12.87 -6.57 1.82
CA GLN A 76 -12.68 -6.03 3.16
C GLN A 76 -13.86 -6.39 4.08
N LEU A 77 -13.53 -7.01 5.21
CA LEU A 77 -14.43 -7.14 6.36
C LEU A 77 -14.15 -6.00 7.34
N PRO A 78 -15.20 -5.44 7.98
CA PRO A 78 -15.01 -4.52 9.08
C PRO A 78 -14.09 -5.11 10.15
N PHE A 79 -13.17 -4.32 10.70
CA PHE A 79 -12.13 -4.83 11.59
C PHE A 79 -12.70 -5.48 12.86
N PHE A 80 -13.83 -4.99 13.39
CA PHE A 80 -14.50 -5.61 14.54
C PHE A 80 -14.95 -7.06 14.27
N ILE A 81 -15.35 -7.38 13.03
CA ILE A 81 -15.67 -8.76 12.63
C ILE A 81 -14.40 -9.60 12.63
N VAL A 82 -13.29 -9.05 12.12
CA VAL A 82 -11.98 -9.71 12.13
C VAL A 82 -11.54 -10.01 13.56
N MET A 83 -11.71 -9.05 14.47
CA MET A 83 -11.44 -9.20 15.91
C MET A 83 -12.24 -10.35 16.52
N GLN A 84 -13.54 -10.43 16.23
CA GLN A 84 -14.40 -11.49 16.74
C GLN A 84 -14.03 -12.85 16.15
N LEU A 85 -13.74 -12.94 14.85
CA LEU A 85 -13.26 -14.17 14.23
C LEU A 85 -11.96 -14.64 14.86
N PHE A 86 -11.04 -13.71 15.11
CA PHE A 86 -9.79 -13.99 15.80
C PHE A 86 -10.00 -14.47 17.25
N ASN A 87 -10.98 -13.91 17.97
CA ASN A 87 -11.34 -14.37 19.31
C ASN A 87 -12.11 -15.71 19.31
N MET A 88 -12.73 -16.09 18.20
CA MET A 88 -13.40 -17.38 18.05
C MET A 88 -12.45 -18.53 17.70
N THR A 89 -11.23 -18.25 17.20
CA THR A 89 -10.25 -19.29 16.86
C THR A 89 -9.56 -19.89 18.09
N ASN A 90 -9.71 -19.30 19.28
CA ASN A 90 -9.26 -19.90 20.53
C ASN A 90 -10.04 -19.34 21.74
N ASN A 91 -10.22 -20.11 22.81
CA ASN A 91 -10.90 -19.66 24.03
C ASN A 91 -10.04 -18.67 24.87
N SER A 92 -9.19 -17.85 24.23
CA SER A 92 -8.30 -16.88 24.87
C SER A 92 -8.76 -15.44 24.62
N THR A 93 -8.50 -14.55 25.58
CA THR A 93 -8.74 -13.11 25.47
C THR A 93 -7.50 -12.43 24.92
N ASP A 94 -7.23 -12.60 23.62
CA ASP A 94 -6.13 -11.89 22.97
C ASP A 94 -6.48 -10.40 22.82
N SER A 95 -5.46 -9.55 22.86
CA SER A 95 -5.66 -8.10 22.80
C SER A 95 -5.73 -7.60 21.34
N LEU A 96 -6.24 -6.38 21.17
CA LEU A 96 -6.18 -5.65 19.90
C LEU A 96 -4.75 -5.57 19.35
N ASP A 97 -3.78 -5.32 20.23
CA ASP A 97 -2.37 -5.20 19.87
C ASP A 97 -1.80 -6.52 19.35
N ASP A 98 -2.29 -7.66 19.84
CA ASP A 98 -1.87 -8.98 19.34
C ASP A 98 -2.34 -9.17 17.90
N LEU A 99 -3.62 -8.92 17.61
CA LEU A 99 -4.16 -9.03 16.26
C LEU A 99 -3.47 -8.06 15.29
N VAL A 100 -3.25 -6.81 15.70
CA VAL A 100 -2.54 -5.81 14.89
C VAL A 100 -1.10 -6.26 14.60
N ARG A 101 -0.35 -6.67 15.63
CA ARG A 101 1.03 -7.16 15.47
C ARG A 101 1.12 -8.36 14.53
N MET A 102 0.14 -9.25 14.60
CA MET A 102 0.07 -10.44 13.75
C MET A 102 -0.31 -10.07 12.30
N SER A 103 -1.29 -9.19 12.11
CA SER A 103 -1.68 -8.69 10.80
C SER A 103 -0.50 -8.01 10.09
N VAL A 104 0.29 -7.20 10.81
CA VAL A 104 1.49 -6.56 10.27
C VAL A 104 2.53 -7.57 9.79
N LYS A 105 2.67 -8.72 10.46
CA LYS A 105 3.57 -9.78 9.98
C LYS A 105 3.08 -10.37 8.66
N THR A 106 1.77 -10.58 8.51
CA THR A 106 1.18 -11.03 7.24
C THR A 106 1.38 -10.01 6.13
N PHE A 107 1.27 -8.71 6.46
CA PHE A 107 1.42 -7.65 5.48
C PHE A 107 2.81 -7.58 4.84
N VAL A 108 3.85 -8.09 5.50
CA VAL A 108 5.21 -8.17 4.93
C VAL A 108 5.20 -8.95 3.61
N TRP A 109 4.34 -9.96 3.47
CA TRP A 109 4.26 -10.81 2.28
C TRP A 109 3.55 -10.19 1.09
N VAL A 110 2.82 -9.09 1.29
CA VAL A 110 2.06 -8.40 0.22
C VAL A 110 2.60 -7.01 -0.05
N THR A 111 3.62 -6.59 0.70
CA THR A 111 4.19 -5.24 0.63
C THR A 111 5.49 -5.31 -0.16
N PRO A 112 5.62 -4.58 -1.29
CA PRO A 112 6.85 -4.56 -2.07
C PRO A 112 7.98 -3.93 -1.26
N GLY A 113 8.99 -4.71 -0.90
CA GLY A 113 10.14 -4.22 -0.13
C GLY A 113 9.83 -3.87 1.33
N GLU A 114 10.64 -3.00 1.93
CA GLU A 114 10.56 -2.65 3.35
C GLU A 114 9.69 -1.40 3.59
N LEU A 115 8.40 -1.40 3.23
CA LEU A 115 7.53 -0.21 3.35
C LEU A 115 6.78 -0.09 4.69
N LEU A 116 6.80 -1.13 5.52
CA LEU A 116 6.03 -1.14 6.76
C LEU A 116 6.71 -0.28 7.84
N GLY A 117 5.93 0.68 8.37
CA GLY A 117 6.32 1.53 9.49
C GLY A 117 6.42 0.78 10.82
N ALA A 118 6.74 1.53 11.89
CA ALA A 118 6.67 1.00 13.25
C ALA A 118 5.19 0.65 13.56
N PRO A 119 4.94 -0.37 14.40
CA PRO A 119 3.58 -0.83 14.67
C PRO A 119 2.68 0.31 15.16
N PHE A 120 1.40 0.18 14.84
CA PHE A 120 0.34 1.06 15.33
C PHE A 120 0.39 1.10 16.86
N GLU A 121 0.82 2.21 17.46
CA GLU A 121 0.81 2.39 18.92
C GLU A 121 -0.47 3.10 19.35
N ASN A 122 -1.19 2.53 20.33
CA ASN A 122 -2.36 3.11 20.99
C ASN A 122 -3.63 3.31 20.12
N SER A 123 -3.94 2.38 19.21
CA SER A 123 -5.23 2.32 18.51
C SER A 123 -6.39 2.08 19.46
N ARG A 124 -7.53 2.74 19.19
CA ARG A 124 -8.83 2.20 19.56
C ARG A 124 -9.30 1.31 18.40
N GLU A 125 -10.05 0.25 18.70
CA GLU A 125 -10.63 -0.63 17.67
C GLU A 125 -11.44 0.18 16.63
N ASP A 126 -12.16 1.20 17.09
CA ASP A 126 -12.96 2.12 16.27
C ASP A 126 -12.12 2.93 15.25
N ASP A 127 -10.80 3.02 15.42
CA ASP A 127 -9.91 3.74 14.51
C ASP A 127 -9.50 2.89 13.29
N ILE A 128 -9.80 1.59 13.29
CA ILE A 128 -9.39 0.65 12.24
C ILE A 128 -10.62 0.18 11.47
N GLU A 129 -10.75 0.58 10.21
CA GLU A 129 -11.92 0.20 9.40
C GLU A 129 -11.89 -1.27 8.97
N HIS A 130 -10.75 -1.75 8.47
CA HIS A 130 -10.53 -3.10 7.96
C HIS A 130 -9.02 -3.35 7.74
N LEU A 131 -8.62 -4.56 7.34
CA LEU A 131 -7.20 -4.94 7.20
C LEU A 131 -6.44 -4.07 6.18
N LEU A 132 -7.02 -3.77 5.02
CA LEU A 132 -6.40 -2.84 4.06
C LEU A 132 -6.25 -1.42 4.62
N GLY A 133 -7.18 -0.96 5.47
CA GLY A 133 -7.07 0.33 6.14
C GLY A 133 -5.96 0.35 7.19
N LEU A 134 -5.78 -0.77 7.91
CA LEU A 134 -4.64 -0.97 8.81
C LEU A 134 -3.31 -0.96 8.05
N LEU A 135 -3.23 -1.69 6.92
CA LEU A 135 -2.06 -1.69 6.04
C LEU A 135 -1.73 -0.27 5.56
N HIS A 136 -2.73 0.45 5.04
CA HIS A 136 -2.59 1.84 4.61
C HIS A 136 -2.03 2.73 5.72
N TYR A 137 -2.57 2.61 6.94
CA TYR A 137 -2.06 3.34 8.11
C TYR A 137 -0.59 3.01 8.38
N CYS A 138 -0.22 1.72 8.41
CA CYS A 138 1.13 1.27 8.67
C CYS A 138 2.15 1.84 7.67
N CYS A 139 1.77 1.96 6.40
CA CYS A 139 2.63 2.57 5.37
C CYS A 139 2.71 4.10 5.50
N CYS A 140 1.64 4.76 5.94
CA CYS A 140 1.51 6.22 5.86
C CYS A 140 1.87 6.99 7.14
N SER A 141 1.83 6.35 8.30
CA SER A 141 1.94 7.00 9.62
C SER A 141 3.19 7.89 9.78
N GLU A 142 4.35 7.36 9.36
CA GLU A 142 5.63 8.08 9.44
C GLU A 142 5.63 9.31 8.52
N PHE A 143 5.15 9.18 7.28
CA PHE A 143 5.08 10.30 6.34
C PHE A 143 4.07 11.36 6.78
N HIS A 144 2.91 10.93 7.28
CA HIS A 144 1.89 11.83 7.79
C HIS A 144 2.44 12.75 8.89
N SER A 145 3.22 12.20 9.81
CA SER A 145 3.87 12.96 10.88
C SER A 145 4.87 14.01 10.35
N MET A 146 5.52 13.75 9.20
CA MET A 146 6.46 14.68 8.56
C MET A 146 5.78 15.82 7.80
N VAL A 147 4.58 15.57 7.26
CA VAL A 147 3.86 16.52 6.39
C VAL A 147 2.77 17.29 7.14
N SER A 148 2.15 16.72 8.17
CA SER A 148 1.08 17.36 8.96
C SER A 148 1.42 18.73 9.57
N PRO A 149 2.68 19.12 9.87
CA PRO A 149 2.97 20.49 10.33
C PRO A 149 3.14 21.51 9.19
N ARG A 150 3.06 21.13 7.91
CA ARG A 150 3.32 22.04 6.78
C ARG A 150 2.07 22.84 6.42
N ASN A 151 2.21 24.16 6.32
CA ASN A 151 1.20 25.00 5.69
C ASN A 151 1.02 24.53 4.24
N ILE A 152 -0.22 24.19 3.86
CA ILE A 152 -0.54 23.81 2.48
C ILE A 152 -0.26 25.03 1.59
N VAL A 153 0.76 24.93 0.75
CA VAL A 153 1.06 25.94 -0.26
C VAL A 153 0.28 25.57 -1.51
N GLU A 154 -0.50 26.51 -2.04
CA GLU A 154 -1.22 26.31 -3.29
C GLU A 154 -0.21 26.15 -4.45
N ILE A 155 -0.16 24.96 -5.04
CA ILE A 155 0.69 24.68 -6.20
C ILE A 155 0.07 25.33 -7.44
N LYS A 156 0.78 26.29 -8.06
CA LYS A 156 0.36 26.90 -9.34
C LYS A 156 0.55 25.96 -10.54
N ASP A 157 1.57 25.11 -10.50
CA ASP A 157 1.90 24.16 -11.56
C ASP A 157 2.02 22.75 -11.01
N LYS A 158 0.99 21.95 -11.26
CA LYS A 158 0.89 20.56 -10.81
C LYS A 158 1.59 19.59 -11.76
N SER A 159 2.20 20.08 -12.83
CA SER A 159 2.95 19.23 -13.76
C SER A 159 4.43 19.18 -13.38
N LEU A 160 5.07 18.04 -13.64
CA LEU A 160 6.52 17.88 -13.59
C LEU A 160 6.95 17.22 -14.91
N LYS A 161 8.13 17.59 -15.41
CA LYS A 161 8.70 16.94 -16.60
C LYS A 161 9.13 15.49 -16.29
N SER A 162 9.32 14.70 -17.35
CA SER A 162 9.82 13.33 -17.23
C SER A 162 11.25 13.28 -16.68
N THR A 163 11.66 12.13 -16.16
CA THR A 163 13.02 11.91 -15.63
C THR A 163 14.09 12.34 -16.62
N LYS A 164 13.97 11.93 -17.88
CA LYS A 164 14.89 12.30 -18.95
C LYS A 164 14.97 13.82 -19.12
N GLU A 165 13.83 14.48 -19.25
CA GLU A 165 13.77 15.93 -19.46
C GLU A 165 14.27 16.73 -18.25
N LEU A 166 14.01 16.25 -17.03
CA LEU A 166 14.55 16.84 -15.81
C LEU A 166 16.08 16.71 -15.77
N GLN A 167 16.61 15.54 -16.16
CA GLN A 167 18.05 15.32 -16.26
C GLN A 167 18.70 16.24 -17.31
N GLU A 168 18.08 16.40 -18.48
CA GLU A 168 18.51 17.34 -19.51
C GLU A 168 18.44 18.81 -19.05
N ALA A 169 17.49 19.14 -18.17
CA ALA A 169 17.39 20.45 -17.52
C ALA A 169 18.40 20.66 -16.38
N GLY A 170 19.31 19.70 -16.13
CA GLY A 170 20.38 19.81 -15.14
C GLY A 170 20.03 19.29 -13.75
N ILE A 171 18.84 18.71 -13.56
CA ILE A 171 18.47 18.08 -12.28
C ILE A 171 19.18 16.74 -12.14
N LYS A 172 19.79 16.53 -10.97
CA LYS A 172 20.44 15.25 -10.64
C LYS A 172 19.47 14.35 -9.91
N PHE A 173 19.62 13.04 -10.11
CA PHE A 173 18.85 12.03 -9.38
C PHE A 173 19.75 11.32 -8.39
N LYS A 174 19.23 11.05 -7.19
CA LYS A 174 19.98 10.37 -6.14
C LYS A 174 19.03 9.52 -5.30
N LYS A 175 19.41 8.27 -5.07
CA LYS A 175 18.70 7.45 -4.08
C LYS A 175 18.95 7.92 -2.66
N ILE A 176 17.95 7.81 -1.81
CA ILE A 176 18.11 7.95 -0.36
C ILE A 176 17.77 6.63 0.33
N GLU A 177 18.47 6.37 1.42
CA GLU A 177 18.19 5.24 2.30
C GLU A 177 17.01 5.58 3.21
N GLY A 178 16.15 4.60 3.46
CA GLY A 178 14.99 4.75 4.32
C GLY A 178 13.83 3.88 3.85
N ARG A 179 12.99 3.48 4.79
CA ARG A 179 11.80 2.65 4.56
C ARG A 179 10.60 3.41 3.99
N ASN A 180 10.57 4.74 4.16
CA ASN A 180 9.44 5.55 3.79
C ASN A 180 9.53 5.97 2.31
N LEU A 181 8.79 5.25 1.46
CA LEU A 181 8.73 5.47 0.01
C LEU A 181 8.29 6.87 -0.39
N PHE A 182 7.48 7.53 0.44
CA PHE A 182 6.90 8.83 0.16
C PHE A 182 7.86 9.99 0.43
N ASN A 183 9.01 9.73 1.06
CA ASN A 183 9.94 10.78 1.47
C ASN A 183 10.80 11.31 0.32
N ILE A 184 10.17 11.91 -0.69
CA ILE A 184 10.84 12.54 -1.82
C ILE A 184 11.21 13.98 -1.47
N ARG A 185 12.41 14.40 -1.84
CA ARG A 185 12.92 15.75 -1.56
C ARG A 185 13.61 16.33 -2.78
N PHE A 186 13.54 17.66 -2.90
CA PHE A 186 14.36 18.40 -3.85
C PHE A 186 15.33 19.31 -3.09
N VAL A 187 16.62 19.03 -3.21
CA VAL A 187 17.68 19.72 -2.47
C VAL A 187 18.78 20.12 -3.43
N ASN A 188 19.04 21.43 -3.56
CA ASN A 188 20.15 21.98 -4.34
C ASN A 188 20.27 21.42 -5.76
N GLY A 189 19.18 21.38 -6.52
CA GLY A 189 19.16 20.85 -7.89
C GLY A 189 19.20 19.32 -7.98
N THR A 190 19.09 18.62 -6.86
CA THR A 190 19.07 17.15 -6.80
C THR A 190 17.72 16.67 -6.30
N MET A 191 17.10 15.76 -7.06
CA MET A 191 15.92 15.01 -6.69
C MET A 191 16.34 13.75 -5.94
N GLU A 192 16.01 13.72 -4.66
CA GLU A 192 16.29 12.62 -3.74
C GLU A 192 15.05 11.76 -3.58
N ILE A 193 15.12 10.49 -4.02
CA ILE A 193 13.99 9.57 -4.08
C ILE A 193 14.36 8.26 -3.36
N PRO A 194 13.51 7.73 -2.46
CA PRO A 194 13.67 6.39 -1.92
C PRO A 194 13.66 5.32 -3.01
N THR A 195 14.20 4.14 -2.71
CA THR A 195 14.18 3.02 -3.67
C THR A 195 12.77 2.43 -3.76
N LEU A 196 12.23 2.34 -4.97
CA LEU A 196 11.04 1.56 -5.29
C LEU A 196 11.46 0.19 -5.83
N ILE A 197 11.04 -0.86 -5.15
CA ILE A 197 11.21 -2.24 -5.61
C ILE A 197 10.01 -2.59 -6.50
N ILE A 198 10.28 -3.14 -7.68
CA ILE A 198 9.28 -3.61 -8.64
C ILE A 198 9.35 -5.14 -8.71
N ASP A 199 8.27 -5.78 -8.29
CA ASP A 199 8.03 -7.22 -8.27
C ASP A 199 6.60 -7.56 -8.73
N ASP A 200 6.20 -8.82 -8.62
CA ASP A 200 4.88 -9.31 -9.07
C ASP A 200 3.72 -8.72 -8.25
N ASP A 201 3.94 -8.35 -6.99
CA ASP A 201 2.90 -7.83 -6.09
C ASP A 201 2.74 -6.31 -6.17
N THR A 202 3.71 -5.61 -6.76
CA THR A 202 3.75 -4.15 -6.84
C THR A 202 2.47 -3.56 -7.44
N GLU A 203 2.03 -4.03 -8.61
CA GLU A 203 0.82 -3.49 -9.25
C GLU A 203 -0.42 -3.71 -8.40
N PHE A 204 -0.58 -4.93 -7.86
CA PHE A 204 -1.69 -5.29 -6.98
C PHE A 204 -1.72 -4.39 -5.74
N PHE A 205 -0.59 -4.23 -5.07
CA PHE A 205 -0.46 -3.45 -3.85
C PHE A 205 -0.86 -1.99 -4.07
N PHE A 206 -0.26 -1.34 -5.08
CA PHE A 206 -0.56 0.07 -5.38
C PHE A 206 -2.03 0.27 -5.78
N ARG A 207 -2.59 -0.57 -6.66
CA ARG A 207 -3.98 -0.41 -7.12
C ARG A 207 -4.97 -0.49 -5.97
N ASN A 208 -4.79 -1.43 -5.04
CA ASN A 208 -5.71 -1.59 -3.91
C ASN A 208 -5.64 -0.40 -2.94
N LEU A 209 -4.44 0.10 -2.64
CA LEU A 209 -4.25 1.24 -1.75
C LEU A 209 -4.71 2.55 -2.38
N ILE A 210 -4.47 2.74 -3.68
CA ILE A 210 -5.02 3.88 -4.44
C ILE A 210 -6.55 3.82 -4.45
N ALA A 211 -7.15 2.66 -4.74
CA ALA A 211 -8.61 2.50 -4.71
C ALA A 211 -9.19 2.80 -3.32
N TYR A 212 -8.51 2.36 -2.26
CA TYR A 212 -8.87 2.66 -0.88
C TYR A 212 -8.83 4.17 -0.57
N GLU A 213 -7.84 4.91 -1.08
CA GLU A 213 -7.76 6.38 -0.90
C GLU A 213 -8.82 7.14 -1.71
N GLN A 214 -9.13 6.65 -2.91
CA GLN A 214 -10.08 7.28 -3.83
C GLN A 214 -11.55 7.06 -3.44
N ARG A 215 -11.83 6.13 -2.52
CA ARG A 215 -13.21 5.88 -2.06
C ARG A 215 -13.77 7.09 -1.28
N PRO A 216 -15.05 7.44 -1.45
CA PRO A 216 -15.71 8.39 -0.56
C PRO A 216 -16.03 7.77 0.82
N PRO A 217 -15.97 8.55 1.92
CA PRO A 217 -15.42 9.90 2.00
C PRO A 217 -13.90 9.88 1.81
N HIS A 218 -13.38 10.83 1.02
CA HIS A 218 -11.95 10.88 0.72
C HIS A 218 -11.13 11.02 2.01
N THR A 219 -10.10 10.18 2.13
CA THR A 219 -9.14 10.29 3.23
C THR A 219 -8.28 11.55 3.05
N SER A 220 -7.88 12.18 4.15
CA SER A 220 -6.88 13.26 4.12
C SER A 220 -5.47 12.75 3.82
N ARG A 221 -5.28 11.43 3.79
CA ARG A 221 -4.00 10.74 3.62
C ARG A 221 -3.92 10.05 2.25
N ASN A 222 -4.07 10.82 1.17
CA ASN A 222 -4.01 10.33 -0.23
C ASN A 222 -2.57 10.18 -0.73
N TYR A 223 -1.71 9.52 0.05
CA TYR A 223 -0.27 9.47 -0.18
C TYR A 223 0.14 8.50 -1.29
N PHE A 224 -0.54 7.35 -1.41
CA PHE A 224 -0.31 6.42 -2.51
C PHE A 224 -0.72 7.03 -3.85
N THR A 225 -1.86 7.72 -3.89
CA THR A 225 -2.32 8.46 -5.04
C THR A 225 -1.35 9.59 -5.38
N ALA A 226 -0.92 10.39 -4.40
CA ALA A 226 0.02 11.48 -4.63
C ALA A 226 1.37 10.97 -5.16
N TYR A 227 1.86 9.88 -4.58
CA TYR A 227 3.10 9.24 -5.00
C TYR A 227 2.97 8.66 -6.41
N ASN A 228 1.84 8.04 -6.71
CA ASN A 228 1.55 7.56 -8.05
C ASN A 228 1.54 8.70 -9.09
N ASN A 229 0.89 9.83 -8.80
CA ASN A 229 0.89 10.98 -9.71
C ASN A 229 2.29 11.55 -9.92
N PHE A 230 3.14 11.49 -8.90
CA PHE A 230 4.53 11.88 -9.00
C PHE A 230 5.33 10.91 -9.90
N LEU A 231 5.15 9.60 -9.73
CA LEU A 231 5.77 8.59 -10.60
C LEU A 231 5.30 8.70 -12.05
N ASP A 232 4.00 8.90 -12.28
CA ASP A 232 3.41 9.09 -13.61
C ASP A 232 4.03 10.30 -14.34
N CYS A 233 4.36 11.38 -13.60
CA CYS A 233 5.10 12.50 -14.18
C CYS A 233 6.55 12.10 -14.54
N LEU A 234 7.22 11.33 -13.68
CA LEU A 234 8.63 10.97 -13.85
C LEU A 234 8.86 9.91 -14.92
N VAL A 235 7.92 8.99 -15.14
CA VAL A 235 8.13 7.75 -15.90
C VAL A 235 7.24 7.69 -17.13
N ASN A 236 7.52 8.49 -18.16
CA ASN A 236 6.72 8.43 -19.39
C ASN A 236 7.14 7.28 -20.32
N THR A 237 8.41 6.87 -20.28
CA THR A 237 8.99 5.91 -21.23
C THR A 237 9.91 4.91 -20.56
N SER A 238 10.26 3.82 -21.26
CA SER A 238 11.32 2.89 -20.84
C SER A 238 12.67 3.56 -20.62
N LYS A 239 12.95 4.71 -21.26
CA LYS A 239 14.20 5.45 -21.02
C LYS A 239 14.22 6.10 -19.64
N ASP A 240 13.09 6.59 -19.16
CA ASP A 240 12.97 7.15 -17.82
C ASP A 240 13.22 6.07 -16.76
N VAL A 241 12.64 4.87 -16.95
CA VAL A 241 12.91 3.71 -16.10
C VAL A 241 14.38 3.33 -16.11
N GLU A 242 15.03 3.35 -17.28
CA GLU A 242 16.47 3.07 -17.40
C GLU A 242 17.30 4.03 -16.56
N ILE A 243 17.02 5.34 -16.63
CA ILE A 243 17.73 6.37 -15.87
C ILE A 243 17.52 6.17 -14.36
N LEU A 244 16.27 5.95 -13.92
CA LEU A 244 15.97 5.73 -12.51
C LEU A 244 16.59 4.42 -11.98
N THR A 245 16.66 3.38 -12.83
CA THR A 245 17.33 2.12 -12.51
C THR A 245 18.84 2.32 -12.36
N HIS A 246 19.47 3.10 -13.24
CA HIS A 246 20.89 3.43 -13.14
C HIS A 246 21.23 4.12 -11.82
N HIS A 247 20.35 5.00 -11.33
CA HIS A 247 20.50 5.69 -10.04
C HIS A 247 20.04 4.85 -8.85
N ARG A 248 19.63 3.59 -9.07
CA ARG A 248 19.09 2.66 -8.06
C ARG A 248 17.86 3.21 -7.34
N ILE A 249 17.10 4.08 -7.99
CA ILE A 249 15.81 4.58 -7.51
C ILE A 249 14.71 3.58 -7.84
N ILE A 250 14.76 2.97 -9.02
CA ILE A 250 13.93 1.81 -9.35
C ILE A 250 14.81 0.56 -9.28
N HIS A 251 14.42 -0.41 -8.46
CA HIS A 251 15.02 -1.73 -8.42
C HIS A 251 14.04 -2.74 -8.99
N LYS A 252 14.30 -3.23 -10.20
CA LYS A 252 13.43 -4.21 -10.86
C LYS A 252 13.89 -5.62 -10.52
N VAL A 253 13.04 -6.38 -9.85
CA VAL A 253 13.21 -7.83 -9.69
C VAL A 253 12.71 -8.54 -10.95
N LEU A 254 11.63 -8.03 -11.54
CA LEU A 254 10.98 -8.55 -12.75
C LEU A 254 10.59 -7.42 -13.71
N GLY A 255 10.37 -7.78 -14.97
CA GLY A 255 9.94 -6.85 -16.02
C GLY A 255 11.10 -6.06 -16.68
N ASP A 256 11.00 -5.92 -18.00
CA ASP A 256 11.86 -4.97 -18.72
C ASP A 256 11.42 -3.52 -18.47
N ASN A 257 12.18 -2.55 -18.98
CA ASN A 257 11.88 -1.14 -18.76
C ASN A 257 10.54 -0.70 -19.36
N GLU A 258 10.09 -1.35 -20.44
CA GLU A 258 8.85 -1.01 -21.13
C GLU A 258 7.63 -1.51 -20.36
N VAL A 259 7.70 -2.73 -19.84
CA VAL A 259 6.67 -3.32 -18.97
C VAL A 259 6.52 -2.48 -17.71
N VAL A 260 7.63 -2.08 -17.07
CA VAL A 260 7.59 -1.25 -15.85
C VAL A 260 7.01 0.14 -16.13
N ALA A 261 7.44 0.81 -17.20
CA ALA A 261 6.89 2.12 -17.57
C ALA A 261 5.37 2.04 -17.82
N THR A 262 4.95 1.01 -18.57
CA THR A 262 3.54 0.78 -18.88
C THR A 262 2.70 0.52 -17.62
N MET A 263 3.22 -0.28 -16.70
CA MET A 263 2.54 -0.59 -15.44
C MET A 263 2.35 0.67 -14.60
N LEU A 264 3.43 1.43 -14.35
CA LEU A 264 3.38 2.65 -13.51
C LEU A 264 2.40 3.69 -14.08
N ASN A 265 2.42 3.93 -15.38
CA ASN A 265 1.51 4.91 -16.01
C ASN A 265 0.03 4.46 -15.98
N LYS A 266 -0.22 3.16 -15.88
CA LYS A 266 -1.60 2.62 -15.79
C LYS A 266 -2.13 2.55 -14.36
N LEU A 267 -1.30 2.76 -13.34
CA LEU A 267 -1.75 2.77 -11.94
C LEU A 267 -2.68 3.96 -11.66
N GLY A 268 -2.43 5.11 -12.31
CA GLY A 268 -3.19 6.35 -12.11
C GLY A 268 -4.47 6.49 -12.95
N ASN A 269 -4.76 5.53 -13.83
CA ASN A 269 -5.94 5.58 -14.68
C ASN A 269 -7.22 5.71 -13.84
N TYR A 270 -8.06 6.70 -14.19
CA TYR A 270 -9.34 6.98 -13.55
C TYR A 270 -9.27 7.43 -12.08
N THR A 271 -8.11 7.92 -11.61
CA THR A 271 -7.94 8.44 -10.25
C THR A 271 -8.10 9.95 -10.20
N ILE A 272 -8.62 10.48 -9.08
CA ILE A 272 -8.60 11.92 -8.80
C ILE A 272 -7.20 12.28 -8.34
N ARG A 273 -6.62 13.28 -8.99
CA ARG A 273 -5.27 13.77 -8.68
C ARG A 273 -5.17 14.26 -7.24
N SER A 274 -4.12 13.80 -6.54
CA SER A 274 -3.66 14.26 -5.24
C SER A 274 -2.19 14.68 -5.39
N ASP A 275 -1.80 15.76 -4.74
CA ASP A 275 -0.41 16.24 -4.69
C ASP A 275 0.09 16.37 -3.24
N VAL A 276 -0.67 15.82 -2.29
CA VAL A 276 -0.45 16.00 -0.84
C VAL A 276 0.96 15.54 -0.46
N GLY A 277 1.73 16.46 0.12
CA GLY A 277 3.09 16.21 0.61
C GLY A 277 4.21 16.45 -0.41
N TYR A 278 3.87 16.71 -1.67
CA TYR A 278 4.84 16.98 -2.74
C TYR A 278 4.83 18.43 -3.24
N GLU A 279 4.02 19.31 -2.66
CA GLU A 279 3.86 20.70 -3.09
C GLU A 279 5.21 21.42 -3.27
N ASP A 280 6.07 21.30 -2.26
CA ASP A 280 7.40 21.91 -2.24
C ASP A 280 8.36 21.30 -3.28
N VAL A 281 8.26 19.99 -3.53
CA VAL A 281 9.07 19.27 -4.52
C VAL A 281 8.72 19.76 -5.93
N TYR A 282 7.42 19.81 -6.26
CA TYR A 282 6.94 20.33 -7.54
C TYR A 282 7.38 21.78 -7.75
N SER A 283 7.18 22.66 -6.75
CA SER A 283 7.55 24.08 -6.87
C SER A 283 9.03 24.25 -7.15
N LYS A 284 9.90 23.65 -6.33
CA LYS A 284 11.35 23.84 -6.43
C LYS A 284 11.94 23.24 -7.70
N ALA A 285 11.47 22.06 -8.12
CA ALA A 285 11.94 21.44 -9.35
C ALA A 285 11.56 22.27 -10.59
N ASN A 286 10.32 22.77 -10.63
CA ASN A 286 9.85 23.62 -11.73
C ASN A 286 10.57 24.98 -11.75
N GLU A 287 10.80 25.61 -10.60
CA GLU A 287 11.60 26.82 -10.48
C GLU A 287 13.03 26.63 -10.99
N HIS A 288 13.68 25.53 -10.62
CA HIS A 288 15.02 25.19 -11.09
C HIS A 288 15.08 25.05 -12.62
N CYS A 289 14.10 24.36 -13.21
CA CYS A 289 14.01 24.21 -14.67
C CYS A 289 13.82 25.56 -15.39
N ARG A 290 13.05 26.49 -14.81
CA ARG A 290 12.85 27.83 -15.38
C ARG A 290 14.12 28.68 -15.27
N GLY A 291 14.83 28.60 -14.15
CA GLY A 291 16.10 29.30 -13.92
C GLY A 291 17.19 28.88 -14.90
N ASN A 292 17.30 27.58 -15.21
CA ASN A 292 18.29 27.07 -16.17
C ASN A 292 17.92 27.39 -17.63
N GLY A 293 16.63 27.52 -17.96
CA GLY A 293 16.16 27.89 -19.30
C GLY A 293 16.53 29.30 -19.74
N MET A 294 16.80 30.23 -18.80
CA MET A 294 17.21 31.61 -19.10
C MET A 294 18.68 31.73 -19.52
N TYR A 295 19.54 30.77 -19.14
CA TYR A 295 20.98 30.79 -19.48
C TYR A 295 21.32 29.99 -20.74
N GLY A 296 20.34 29.31 -21.38
CA GLY A 296 20.55 28.46 -22.55
C GLY A 296 20.37 29.13 -23.92
N TRP A 297 20.02 30.43 -23.98
CA TRP A 297 19.85 31.20 -25.23
C TRP A 297 20.98 32.21 -25.45
N GLY A 298 22.23 31.79 -25.21
CA GLY A 298 23.38 32.67 -25.38
C GLY A 298 24.69 31.92 -25.31
N SER A 299 24.97 31.07 -26.29
CA SER A 299 26.31 30.61 -26.67
C SER A 299 26.28 30.03 -28.08
#